data_AF-A0A7C7MRB4-F1
#
_entry.id   AF-A0A7C7MRB4-F1
#
_cell.length_a   1.000
_cell.length_b   1.000
_cell.length_c   1.000
_cell.angle_alpha   90.00
_cell.angle_beta   90.00
_cell.angle_gamma   90.00
#
_symmetry.space_group_name_H-M   'P 1'
#
loop_
_entity.id
_entity.type
_entity.pdbx_description
1 polymer ?
#
loop_
_entity_poly.entity_id
_entity_poly.type
_entity_poly.pdbx_seq_one_letter_code
_entity_poly.pdbx_strand_id
1 'polypeptide(L)'
;MPDRPIEEFTIPNSFLDKLFEFTGDGDDGGFILAYVTQDGRPLIQCKIGSQIVEMGLRKALEKFLDDMELGEKALSEDNSS
;
A
#
# COMPACT_ATOMS: atom_id res chain seq x y z
N MET A 1 -3.93 -4.49 -38.16
CA MET A 1 -4.08 -5.26 -36.91
C MET A 1 -4.97 -4.42 -36.01
N PRO A 2 -6.14 -4.89 -35.53
CA PRO A 2 -6.83 -4.14 -34.49
C PRO A 2 -5.97 -4.23 -33.22
N ASP A 3 -5.72 -3.09 -32.59
CA ASP A 3 -5.01 -3.03 -31.31
C ASP A 3 -5.78 -3.89 -30.31
N ARG A 4 -5.17 -4.99 -29.85
CA ARG A 4 -5.74 -5.77 -28.76
C ARG A 4 -5.76 -4.88 -27.52
N PRO A 5 -6.87 -4.78 -26.78
CA PRO A 5 -6.86 -4.10 -25.50
C PRO A 5 -5.78 -4.76 -24.64
N ILE A 6 -4.82 -3.97 -24.19
CA ILE A 6 -3.80 -4.41 -23.26
C ILE A 6 -4.57 -4.77 -22.00
N GLU A 7 -4.56 -6.05 -21.60
CA GLU A 7 -5.18 -6.46 -20.35
C GLU A 7 -4.59 -5.61 -19.21
N GLU A 8 -5.48 -5.06 -18.39
CA GLU A 8 -5.09 -4.22 -17.26
C GLU A 8 -4.30 -5.10 -16.28
N PHE A 9 -3.00 -4.82 -16.15
CA PHE A 9 -2.16 -5.57 -15.24
C PHE A 9 -2.67 -5.36 -13.81
N THR A 10 -3.09 -6.44 -13.18
CA THR A 10 -3.46 -6.50 -11.77
C THR A 10 -2.56 -7.49 -11.07
N ILE A 11 -2.21 -7.21 -9.80
CA ILE A 11 -1.40 -8.15 -9.02
C ILE A 11 -2.20 -9.44 -8.85
N PRO A 12 -1.66 -10.61 -9.23
CA PRO A 12 -2.39 -11.87 -9.13
C PRO A 12 -2.81 -12.17 -7.69
N ASN A 13 -4.05 -12.62 -7.49
CA ASN A 13 -4.55 -12.99 -6.16
C ASN A 13 -3.66 -14.04 -5.47
N SER A 14 -3.08 -14.98 -6.22
CA SER A 14 -2.15 -15.98 -5.68
C SER A 14 -0.89 -15.38 -5.06
N PHE A 15 -0.45 -14.21 -5.52
CA PHE A 15 0.65 -13.48 -4.90
C PHE A 15 0.18 -12.78 -3.63
N LEU A 16 -1.00 -12.14 -3.66
CA LEU A 16 -1.58 -11.46 -2.51
C LEU A 16 -1.92 -12.43 -1.37
N ASP A 17 -2.33 -13.65 -1.72
CA ASP A 17 -2.59 -14.74 -0.77
C ASP A 17 -1.29 -15.14 -0.07
N LYS A 18 -0.20 -15.35 -0.83
CA LYS A 18 1.13 -15.62 -0.25
C LYS A 18 1.65 -14.46 0.59
N LEU A 19 1.42 -13.22 0.15
CA LEU A 19 1.79 -12.05 0.93
C LEU A 19 1.06 -12.05 2.27
N PHE A 20 -0.24 -12.34 2.27
CA PHE A 20 -1.04 -12.46 3.49
C PHE A 20 -0.52 -13.55 4.42
N GLU A 21 -0.20 -14.74 3.90
CA GLU A 21 0.41 -15.84 4.67
C GLU A 21 1.72 -15.42 5.37
N PHE A 22 2.49 -14.49 4.79
CA PHE A 22 3.70 -13.95 5.43
C PHE A 22 3.43 -12.91 6.53
N THR A 23 2.23 -12.34 6.58
CA THR A 23 1.86 -11.36 7.62
C THR A 23 1.26 -12.00 8.87
N GLY A 24 0.77 -13.22 8.77
CA GLY A 24 0.11 -13.95 9.87
C GLY A 24 -0.76 -15.09 9.34
N ASP A 25 -1.41 -15.79 10.25
CA ASP A 25 -2.39 -16.84 9.93
C ASP A 25 -3.77 -16.43 10.46
N GLY A 26 -4.82 -16.73 9.71
CA GLY A 26 -6.21 -16.40 10.06
C GLY A 26 -6.47 -14.92 10.35
N ASP A 27 -6.95 -14.63 11.56
CA ASP A 27 -7.46 -13.32 11.96
C ASP A 27 -6.37 -12.31 12.35
N ASP A 28 -5.13 -12.78 12.53
CA ASP A 28 -4.00 -11.97 13.03
C ASP A 28 -3.17 -11.35 11.89
N GLY A 29 -3.35 -11.81 10.65
CA GLY A 29 -2.63 -11.34 9.46
C GLY A 29 -3.31 -10.17 8.75
N GLY A 30 -2.53 -9.40 8.01
CA GLY A 30 -3.06 -8.42 7.08
C GLY A 30 -2.02 -7.47 6.50
N PHE A 31 -2.37 -6.85 5.37
CA PHE A 31 -1.56 -5.80 4.74
C PHE A 31 -2.43 -4.74 4.06
N ILE A 32 -1.82 -3.56 3.87
CA ILE A 32 -2.28 -2.51 2.95
C ILE A 32 -1.13 -2.27 1.96
N LEU A 33 -1.40 -2.45 0.67
CA LEU A 33 -0.44 -2.31 -0.41
C LEU A 33 -0.86 -1.15 -1.31
N ALA A 34 -0.04 -0.10 -1.36
CA ALA A 34 -0.16 0.98 -2.33
C ALA A 34 0.84 0.77 -3.48
N TYR A 35 0.38 0.87 -4.72
CA TYR A 35 1.21 0.68 -5.91
C TYR A 35 0.65 1.45 -7.11
N VAL A 36 1.43 1.53 -8.19
CA VAL A 36 1.04 2.20 -9.44
C VAL A 36 0.92 1.15 -10.54
N THR A 37 -0.17 1.22 -11.31
CA THR A 37 -0.38 0.35 -12.48
C THR A 37 0.42 0.80 -13.69
N GLN A 38 0.45 -0.04 -14.74
CA GLN A 38 1.20 0.21 -15.98
C GLN A 38 0.86 1.53 -16.69
N ASP A 39 -0.27 2.13 -16.38
CA ASP A 39 -0.75 3.39 -16.94
C ASP A 39 -0.68 4.57 -15.95
N GLY A 40 0.06 4.41 -14.85
CA GLY A 40 0.33 5.49 -13.91
C GLY A 40 -0.78 5.74 -12.89
N ARG A 41 -1.82 4.90 -12.82
CA ARG A 41 -2.89 5.06 -11.83
C ARG A 41 -2.45 4.50 -10.47
N PRO A 42 -2.50 5.29 -9.39
CA PRO A 42 -2.24 4.78 -8.04
C PRO A 42 -3.44 3.96 -7.56
N LEU A 43 -3.15 2.78 -7.00
CA LEU A 43 -4.14 1.87 -6.42
C LEU A 43 -3.74 1.46 -5.01
N ILE A 44 -4.76 1.12 -4.21
CA ILE A 44 -4.59 0.51 -2.89
C ILE A 44 -5.32 -0.82 -2.89
N GLN A 45 -4.62 -1.88 -2.45
CA GLN A 45 -5.19 -3.20 -2.24
C GLN A 45 -4.87 -3.70 -0.84
N CYS A 46 -5.84 -4.33 -0.18
CA CYS A 46 -5.66 -4.86 1.15
C CYS A 46 -6.25 -6.26 1.28
N LYS A 47 -5.69 -7.04 2.20
CA LYS A 47 -6.26 -8.29 2.70
C LYS A 47 -6.06 -8.29 4.21
N ILE A 48 -7.14 -8.51 4.95
CA ILE A 48 -7.23 -8.24 6.39
C ILE A 48 -7.88 -9.45 7.07
N GLY A 49 -7.25 -9.97 8.11
CA GLY A 49 -7.78 -11.06 8.93
C GLY A 49 -8.88 -10.59 9.89
N SER A 50 -8.72 -9.42 10.51
CA SER A 50 -9.69 -8.88 11.47
C SER A 50 -9.75 -7.35 11.50
N GLN A 51 -10.85 -6.81 12.03
CA GLN A 51 -11.05 -5.37 12.15
C GLN A 51 -9.96 -4.69 13.00
N ILE A 52 -9.47 -5.34 14.06
CA ILE A 52 -8.40 -4.80 14.91
C ILE A 52 -7.07 -4.68 14.14
N VAL A 53 -6.77 -5.65 13.26
CA VAL A 53 -5.61 -5.60 12.36
C VAL A 53 -5.75 -4.44 11.36
N GLU A 54 -6.92 -4.26 10.75
CA GLU A 54 -7.19 -3.13 9.85
C GLU A 54 -6.91 -1.78 10.53
N MET A 55 -7.43 -1.62 11.76
CA MET A 55 -7.23 -0.42 12.56
C MET A 55 -5.76 -0.18 12.88
N GLY A 56 -5.02 -1.22 13.26
CA GLY A 56 -3.58 -1.15 13.53
C GLY A 56 -2.78 -0.74 12.30
N LEU A 57 -3.07 -1.35 11.14
CA LEU A 57 -2.40 -1.03 9.87
C LEU A 57 -2.66 0.40 9.43
N ARG A 58 -3.91 0.87 9.53
CA ARG A 58 -4.25 2.27 9.22
C ARG A 58 -3.49 3.25 10.11
N LYS A 59 -3.43 2.99 11.42
CA LYS A 59 -2.73 3.88 12.35
C LYS A 59 -1.22 3.90 12.11
N ALA A 60 -0.63 2.75 11.79
CA ALA A 60 0.77 2.66 11.42
C ALA A 60 1.08 3.45 10.15
N LEU A 61 0.21 3.36 9.13
CA LEU A 61 0.35 4.10 7.88
C LEU A 61 0.17 5.61 8.06
N GLU A 62 -0.83 6.03 8.83
CA GLU A 62 -1.04 7.44 9.20
C GLU A 62 0.23 8.03 9.81
N LYS A 63 0.79 7.35 10.82
CA LYS A 63 2.03 7.79 11.47
C LYS A 63 3.21 7.84 10.49
N PHE A 64 3.36 6.85 9.63
CA PHE A 64 4.43 6.83 8.64
C PHE A 64 4.36 8.03 7.69
N LEU A 65 3.16 8.40 7.23
CA LEU A 65 2.95 9.56 6.37
C LEU A 65 3.19 10.88 7.11
N ASP A 66 2.74 11.00 8.37
CA ASP A 66 3.02 12.17 9.20
C ASP A 66 4.52 12.36 9.41
N ASP A 67 5.26 11.28 9.70
CA ASP A 67 6.70 11.31 9.89
C ASP A 67 7.45 11.71 8.60
N MET A 68 6.96 11.28 7.43
CA MET A 68 7.48 11.72 6.13
C MET A 68 7.23 13.21 5.88
N GLU A 69 6.01 13.69 6.12
CA GLU A 69 5.66 15.11 5.94
C GLU A 69 6.50 16.01 6.86
N LEU A 70 6.73 15.59 8.11
CA LEU A 70 7.60 16.30 9.05
C LEU A 70 9.06 16.35 8.57
N GLY A 71 9.58 15.23 8.05
CA GLY A 71 10.93 15.18 7.49
C GLY A 71 11.10 16.09 6.26
N GLU A 72 10.11 16.14 5.38
CA GLU A 72 10.09 17.03 4.23
C GLU A 72 10.05 18.51 4.63
N LYS A 73 9.26 18.86 5.65
CA LYS A 73 9.21 20.23 6.19
C LYS A 73 10.54 20.68 6.76
N ALA A 74 11.20 19.84 7.56
CA ALA A 74 12.50 20.15 8.15
C ALA A 74 13.58 20.46 7.09
N LEU A 75 13.55 19.77 5.95
CA LEU A 75 14.47 20.02 4.82
C LEU A 75 14.13 21.29 4.04
N SER A 76 12.86 21.70 4.01
CA SER A 76 12.42 22.92 3.31
C SER A 76 12.73 24.21 4.09
N GLU A 77 12.74 24.15 5.42
CA GLU A 77 13.03 25.30 6.29
C GLU A 77 14.53 25.66 6.33
N ASP A 78 15.42 24.67 6.17
CA ASP A 78 16.89 24.87 6.18
C ASP A 78 17.42 25.52 4.89
N ASN A 79 16.74 25.32 3.76
CA ASN A 79 17.08 25.97 2.47
C ASN A 79 16.55 27.41 2.33
N SER A 80 15.89 27.92 3.36
CA SER A 80 15.29 29.27 3.37
C SER A 80 16.05 30.26 4.27
N SER A 81 17.21 29.88 4.82
CA SER A 81 18.02 30.69 5.75
C SER A 81 19.35 31.15 5.15
#